data_AF-A0A131YY81-F1
#
_entry.id   AF-A0A131YY81-F1
#
_cell.length_a   1.000
_cell.length_b   1.000
_cell.length_c   1.000
_cell.angle_alpha   90.00
_cell.angle_beta   90.00
_cell.angle_gamma   90.00
#
_symmetry.space_group_name_H-M   'P 1'
#
loop_
_entity.id
_entity.type
_entity.pdbx_description
1 polymer ?
#
loop_
_entity_poly.entity_id
_entity_poly.type
_entity_poly.pdbx_seq_one_letter_code
_entity_poly.pdbx_strand_id
1 'polypeptide(L)'
;MAVNLVKHKDELLNAWKEVVDDKDGTNWALFGYDKQTYDLCLVGKGAGGLEELTEELNCGKIMYAFCRVQDPNTNISKFILINWQGEGAPLVKKGCCARSQHQYLEIHPHKLAR
;
A
#
# COMPACT_ATOMS: atom_id res chain seq x y z
N MET A 1 18.04 -4.20 -1.71
CA MET A 1 17.89 -2.74 -1.90
C MET A 1 16.72 -2.27 -1.05
N ALA A 2 16.95 -1.30 -0.16
CA ALA A 2 15.90 -0.72 0.68
C ALA A 2 15.15 0.38 -0.09
N VAL A 3 13.86 0.53 0.21
CA VAL A 3 13.06 1.65 -0.28
C VAL A 3 13.63 2.97 0.26
N ASN A 4 13.80 3.97 -0.60
CA ASN A 4 14.19 5.30 -0.16
C ASN A 4 12.93 6.11 0.16
N LEU A 5 12.74 6.38 1.44
CA LEU A 5 11.62 7.14 1.97
C LEU A 5 11.99 8.60 2.25
N VAL A 6 13.26 8.96 2.14
CA VAL A 6 13.80 10.24 2.65
C VAL A 6 13.44 11.40 1.73
N LYS A 7 13.40 11.16 0.42
CA LYS A 7 13.23 12.20 -0.59
C LYS A 7 11.86 12.88 -0.57
N HIS A 8 10.80 12.10 -0.34
CA HIS A 8 9.40 12.58 -0.30
C HIS A 8 8.76 12.32 1.06
N LYS A 9 9.56 12.22 2.13
CA LYS A 9 9.10 11.85 3.47
C LYS A 9 7.95 12.73 3.95
N ASP A 10 8.07 14.04 3.78
CA ASP A 10 7.09 15.01 4.27
C ASP A 10 5.76 14.88 3.52
N GLU A 11 5.78 14.69 2.20
CA GLU A 11 4.58 14.47 1.39
C GLU A 11 3.89 13.14 1.75
N LEU A 12 4.67 12.07 1.93
CA LEU A 12 4.16 10.76 2.34
C LEU A 12 3.53 10.80 3.73
N LEU A 13 4.20 11.46 4.69
CA LEU A 13 3.68 11.62 6.05
C LEU A 13 2.44 12.51 6.07
N ASN A 14 2.38 13.55 5.25
CA ASN A 14 1.22 14.42 5.18
C ASN A 14 0.01 13.65 4.63
N ALA A 15 0.17 12.95 3.50
CA ALA A 15 -0.90 12.14 2.93
C ALA A 15 -1.36 11.02 3.87
N TRP A 16 -0.44 10.39 4.59
CA TRP A 16 -0.80 9.38 5.59
C TRP A 16 -1.57 9.99 6.75
N LYS A 17 -1.14 11.15 7.27
CA LYS A 17 -1.86 11.86 8.33
C LYS A 17 -3.27 12.26 7.89
N GLU A 18 -3.44 12.76 6.67
CA GLU A 18 -4.76 13.13 6.14
C GLU A 18 -5.74 11.94 6.12
N VAL A 19 -5.28 10.74 5.77
CA VAL A 19 -6.12 9.51 5.82
C VAL A 19 -6.45 9.08 7.26
N VAL A 20 -5.57 9.41 8.22
CA VAL A 20 -5.74 9.04 9.64
C VAL A 20 -6.59 10.05 10.42
N ASP A 21 -6.45 11.34 10.15
CA ASP A 21 -7.02 12.43 10.97
C ASP A 21 -8.55 12.61 10.78
N ASP A 22 -9.21 11.92 9.84
CA ASP A 22 -10.65 12.03 9.49
C ASP A 22 -11.15 13.41 9.02
N LYS A 23 -10.43 14.48 9.33
CA LYS A 23 -10.86 15.87 9.17
C LYS A 23 -11.09 16.28 7.72
N ASP A 24 -10.27 15.77 6.80
CA ASP A 24 -10.22 16.26 5.42
C ASP A 24 -11.06 15.43 4.44
N GLY A 25 -11.86 14.47 4.94
CA GLY A 25 -12.66 13.57 4.11
C GLY A 25 -11.84 12.64 3.19
N THR A 26 -10.51 12.71 3.27
CA THR A 26 -9.59 11.87 2.50
C THR A 26 -9.60 10.47 3.10
N ASN A 27 -10.03 9.50 2.31
CA ASN A 27 -10.23 8.12 2.75
C ASN A 27 -9.17 7.17 2.18
N TRP A 28 -8.39 7.59 1.19
CA TRP A 28 -7.33 6.77 0.64
C TRP A 28 -6.14 7.61 0.15
N ALA A 29 -4.96 7.00 0.18
CA ALA A 29 -3.73 7.50 -0.40
C ALA A 29 -3.02 6.36 -1.14
N LEU A 30 -2.53 6.64 -2.34
CA LEU A 30 -1.80 5.71 -3.19
C LEU A 30 -0.34 6.17 -3.30
N PHE A 31 0.55 5.25 -3.01
CA PHE A 31 1.99 5.43 -3.09
C PHE A 31 2.58 4.53 -4.17
N GLY A 32 3.58 5.01 -4.88
CA GLY A 32 4.19 4.29 -5.98
C GLY A 32 5.66 4.61 -6.12
N TYR A 33 6.40 3.69 -6.74
CA TYR A 33 7.80 3.93 -7.06
C TYR A 33 7.94 4.79 -8.31
N ASP A 34 8.90 5.70 -8.29
CA ASP A 34 9.35 6.35 -9.53
C ASP A 34 9.99 5.32 -10.47
N LYS A 35 9.80 5.50 -11.79
CA LYS A 35 10.12 4.50 -12.82
C LYS A 35 11.58 4.04 -12.79
N GLN A 36 12.51 4.91 -12.40
CA GLN A 36 13.95 4.64 -12.46
C GLN A 36 14.63 4.57 -11.09
N THR A 37 13.98 5.02 -10.02
CA THR A 37 14.56 5.00 -8.67
C THR A 37 13.76 4.14 -7.69
N TYR A 38 14.36 3.82 -6.55
CA TYR A 38 13.67 3.16 -5.42
C TYR A 38 13.02 4.18 -4.49
N ASP A 39 12.78 5.41 -4.98
CA ASP A 39 12.11 6.46 -4.24
C ASP A 39 10.60 6.21 -4.26
N LEU A 40 9.99 6.24 -3.08
CA LEU A 40 8.54 6.16 -2.94
C LEU A 40 7.94 7.58 -3.01
N CYS A 41 6.96 7.76 -3.89
CA CYS A 41 6.26 9.03 -4.09
C CYS A 41 4.75 8.86 -3.89
N LEU A 42 4.07 9.95 -3.54
CA LEU A 42 2.61 10.00 -3.58
C LEU A 42 2.15 9.99 -5.05
N VAL A 43 1.29 9.04 -5.39
CA VAL A 43 0.69 8.93 -6.73
C VAL A 43 -0.63 9.68 -6.76
N GLY A 44 -1.45 9.51 -5.72
CA GLY A 44 -2.76 10.14 -5.60
C GLY A 44 -3.33 9.99 -4.20
N LYS A 45 -4.35 10.79 -3.89
CA LYS A 45 -5.16 10.68 -2.67
C LYS A 45 -6.57 11.17 -2.98
N GLY A 46 -7.57 10.65 -2.27
CA GLY A 46 -8.96 10.98 -2.54
C GLY A 46 -9.93 10.57 -1.44
N ALA A 47 -11.20 10.91 -1.66
CA ALA A 47 -12.30 10.70 -0.72
C ALA A 47 -13.29 9.61 -1.18
N GLY A 48 -13.21 9.16 -2.44
CA GLY A 48 -14.09 8.17 -3.07
C GLY A 48 -13.86 6.72 -2.65
N GLY A 49 -13.06 6.49 -1.60
CA GLY A 49 -12.86 5.17 -1.01
C GLY A 49 -12.15 4.17 -1.92
N LEU A 50 -12.54 2.90 -1.81
CA LEU A 50 -11.91 1.79 -2.54
C LEU A 50 -12.22 1.79 -4.05
N GLU A 51 -13.36 2.35 -4.46
CA GLU A 51 -13.76 2.40 -5.87
C GLU A 51 -12.82 3.30 -6.66
N GLU A 52 -12.67 4.55 -6.23
CA GLU A 52 -11.75 5.54 -6.83
C GLU A 52 -10.28 5.06 -6.76
N LEU A 53 -9.89 4.44 -5.64
CA LEU A 53 -8.56 3.87 -5.48
C LEU A 53 -8.25 2.81 -6.53
N THR A 54 -9.22 1.96 -6.88
CA THR A 54 -9.03 0.86 -7.82
C THR A 54 -8.83 1.38 -9.25
N GLU A 55 -9.45 2.51 -9.60
CA GLU A 55 -9.27 3.17 -10.91
C GLU A 55 -7.86 3.74 -11.07
N GLU A 56 -7.24 4.19 -9.99
CA GLU A 56 -5.88 4.73 -9.98
C GLU A 56 -4.78 3.65 -9.94
N LEU A 57 -5.14 2.37 -9.69
CA LEU A 57 -4.19 1.28 -9.67
C LEU A 57 -3.63 0.99 -11.07
N ASN A 58 -2.30 0.96 -11.18
CA ASN A 58 -1.62 0.66 -12.44
C ASN A 58 -1.03 -0.75 -12.46
N CYS A 59 -1.48 -1.59 -13.40
CA CYS A 59 -1.01 -2.97 -13.59
C CYS A 59 0.45 -3.08 -14.07
N GLY A 60 1.12 -1.98 -14.42
CA GLY A 60 2.52 -1.97 -14.84
C GLY A 60 3.52 -1.67 -13.72
N LYS A 61 3.05 -1.37 -12.50
CA LYS A 61 3.90 -0.87 -11.40
C LYS A 61 3.62 -1.59 -10.08
N ILE A 62 4.56 -1.43 -9.14
CA ILE A 62 4.35 -1.81 -7.74
C ILE A 62 3.87 -0.55 -7.02
N MET A 63 2.77 -0.69 -6.29
CA MET A 63 2.13 0.40 -5.57
C MET A 63 1.71 -0.06 -4.18
N TYR A 64 1.62 0.88 -3.25
CA TYR A 64 1.08 0.68 -1.91
C TYR A 64 -0.08 1.62 -1.71
N ALA A 65 -1.24 1.04 -1.43
CA ALA A 65 -2.46 1.77 -1.21
C ALA A 65 -2.79 1.73 0.29
N PHE A 66 -3.04 2.89 0.88
CA PHE A 66 -3.49 3.00 2.26
C PHE A 66 -4.90 3.58 2.24
N CYS A 67 -5.87 2.80 2.71
CA CYS A 67 -7.27 3.18 2.70
C CYS A 67 -7.87 3.02 4.10
N ARG A 68 -8.73 3.96 4.46
CA ARG A 68 -9.55 3.92 5.65
C ARG A 68 -10.98 3.58 5.26
N VAL A 69 -11.52 2.55 5.90
CA VAL A 69 -12.89 2.10 5.70
C VAL A 69 -13.60 2.12 7.05
N GLN A 70 -14.72 2.83 7.12
CA GLN A 70 -15.59 2.81 8.29
C GLN A 70 -16.52 1.60 8.20
N ASP A 71 -16.50 0.76 9.23
CA ASP A 71 -17.40 -0.38 9.30
C ASP A 71 -18.81 0.09 9.73
N PRO A 72 -19.85 -0.13 8.92
CA PRO A 72 -21.19 0.40 9.18
C PRO A 72 -21.87 -0.25 10.40
N ASN A 73 -21.39 -1.42 10.85
CA ASN A 73 -21.99 -2.12 11.99
C ASN A 73 -21.33 -1.72 13.31
N THR A 74 -20.05 -1.36 13.28
CA THR A 74 -19.26 -1.13 14.50
C THR A 74 -18.86 0.33 14.70
N ASN A 75 -19.03 1.20 13.71
CA ASN A 75 -18.55 2.60 13.70
C ASN A 75 -17.04 2.74 13.99
N ILE A 76 -16.29 1.66 13.89
CA ILE A 76 -14.84 1.63 14.06
C ILE A 76 -14.20 1.88 12.69
N SER A 77 -13.31 2.85 12.62
CA SER A 77 -12.45 3.08 11.45
C SER A 77 -11.41 1.96 11.35
N LYS A 78 -11.42 1.22 10.26
CA LYS A 78 -10.42 0.20 9.92
C LYS A 78 -9.45 0.77 8.89
N PHE A 79 -8.17 0.49 9.07
CA PHE A 79 -7.12 0.89 8.13
C PHE A 79 -6.62 -0.32 7.36
N ILE A 80 -6.60 -0.21 6.04
CA ILE A 80 -6.23 -1.27 5.11
C ILE A 80 -4.99 -0.83 4.35
N LEU A 81 -3.96 -1.66 4.37
CA LEU A 81 -2.77 -1.50 3.55
C LEU A 81 -2.79 -2.56 2.44
N ILE A 82 -2.90 -2.10 1.19
CA ILE A 82 -2.92 -2.94 -0.01
C ILE A 82 -1.54 -2.87 -0.65
N ASN A 83 -0.91 -4.02 -0.85
CA ASN A 83 0.31 -4.16 -1.65
C ASN A 83 -0.09 -4.60 -3.06
N TRP A 84 -0.03 -3.67 -4.00
CA TRP A 84 -0.36 -3.92 -5.39
C TRP A 84 0.90 -4.25 -6.19
N GLN A 85 0.89 -5.42 -6.83
CA GLN A 85 1.96 -5.88 -7.71
C GLN A 85 1.40 -6.11 -9.09
N GLY A 86 1.50 -5.08 -9.94
CA GLY A 86 1.03 -5.17 -11.31
C GLY A 86 1.67 -6.33 -12.10
N GLU A 87 0.89 -6.91 -13.01
CA GLU A 87 1.31 -8.03 -13.85
C GLU A 87 2.56 -7.69 -14.70
N GLY A 88 2.71 -6.43 -15.11
CA GLY A 88 3.88 -5.92 -15.84
C GLY A 88 5.09 -5.54 -14.98
N ALA A 89 5.03 -5.70 -13.66
CA ALA A 89 6.16 -5.39 -12.78
C ALA A 89 7.33 -6.37 -13.03
N PRO A 90 8.59 -5.90 -13.10
CA PRO A 90 9.74 -6.72 -13.47
C PRO A 90 9.88 -7.95 -12.55
N LEU A 91 9.96 -9.13 -13.16
CA LEU A 91 9.95 -10.46 -12.50
C LEU A 91 10.93 -10.59 -11.32
N VAL A 92 12.08 -9.89 -11.38
CA VAL A 92 13.09 -9.87 -10.30
C VAL A 92 12.52 -9.34 -8.98
N LYS A 93 11.59 -8.36 -9.01
CA LYS A 93 10.95 -7.83 -7.79
C LYS A 93 9.86 -8.76 -7.26
N LYS A 94 9.18 -9.54 -8.14
CA LYS A 94 8.20 -10.56 -7.75
C LYS A 94 8.86 -11.75 -7.03
N GLY A 95 10.05 -12.17 -7.47
CA GLY A 95 10.81 -13.26 -6.87
C GLY A 95 11.32 -12.99 -5.44
N CYS A 96 11.68 -11.73 -5.13
CA CYS A 96 12.08 -11.35 -3.77
C CYS A 96 10.91 -11.38 -2.77
N CYS A 97 9.71 -10.97 -3.18
CA CYS A 97 8.53 -10.98 -2.29
C CYS A 97 8.00 -12.41 -2.03
N ALA A 98 8.03 -13.29 -3.04
CA ALA A 98 7.62 -14.69 -2.87
C ALA A 98 8.57 -15.49 -1.96
N ARG A 99 9.89 -15.22 -2.04
CA ARG A 99 10.89 -15.90 -1.20
C ARG A 99 10.73 -15.58 0.28
N SER A 100 10.32 -14.36 0.64
CA SER A 100 10.04 -13.99 2.03
C SER A 100 8.80 -14.69 2.61
N GLN A 101 7.76 -14.93 1.79
CA GLN A 101 6.56 -15.64 2.24
C GLN A 101 6.79 -17.13 2.40
N HIS A 102 7.55 -17.76 1.49
CA HIS A 102 7.90 -19.18 1.60
C HIS A 102 8.78 -19.45 2.81
N GLN A 103 9.80 -18.61 3.03
CA GLN A 103 10.67 -18.73 4.20
C GLN A 103 9.84 -18.65 5.49
N TYR A 104 8.90 -17.71 5.63
CA TYR A 104 8.07 -17.56 6.84
C TYR A 104 7.18 -18.77 7.14
N LEU A 105 6.68 -19.45 6.11
CA LEU A 105 5.87 -20.67 6.24
C LEU A 105 6.70 -21.88 6.66
N GLU A 106 7.97 -21.97 6.25
CA GLU A 106 8.89 -23.03 6.68
C GLU A 106 9.33 -22.87 8.14
N ILE A 107 9.47 -21.63 8.65
CA ILE A 107 9.86 -21.38 10.06
C ILE A 107 8.71 -21.53 11.06
N HIS A 108 7.43 -21.48 10.61
CA HIS A 108 6.27 -21.53 11.50
C HIS A 108 5.15 -22.46 11.02
N PRO A 109 5.41 -23.77 10.84
CA PRO A 109 4.39 -24.75 10.41
C PRO A 109 3.24 -24.93 11.43
N HIS A 110 3.41 -24.50 12.68
CA HIS A 110 2.46 -24.73 13.77
C HIS A 110 1.26 -23.76 13.81
N LYS A 111 1.23 -22.71 12.99
CA LYS A 111 0.14 -21.72 13.02
C LYS A 111 -1.06 -22.03 12.10
N LEU A 112 -1.03 -23.15 11.38
CA LEU A 112 -2.12 -23.57 10.49
C LEU A 112 -3.07 -24.63 11.07
N ALA A 113 -2.88 -25.02 12.34
CA ALA A 113 -3.75 -25.97 13.02
C ALA A 113 -4.32 -25.37 14.30
N ARG A 114 -5.21 -24.38 14.16
CA ARG A 114 -6.33 -24.17 15.08
C ARG A 114 -7.36 -23.22 14.48
#